data_AF-A0A9E6E8G7-F1
#
_entry.id   AF-A0A9E6E8G7-F1
#
_cell.length_a   1.000
_cell.length_b   1.000
_cell.length_c   1.000
_cell.angle_alpha   90.00
_cell.angle_beta   90.00
_cell.angle_gamma   90.00
#
_symmetry.space_group_name_H-M   'P 1'
#
loop_
_entity.id
_entity.type
_entity.pdbx_description
1 polymer ?
#
loop_
_entity_poly.entity_id
_entity_poly.type
_entity_poly.pdbx_seq_one_letter_code
_entity_poly.pdbx_strand_id
1 'polypeptide(L)'
;MMSVQCTAAMGDDIKKLLSDFQHEVGMFREGYSYMEHPELSVRIARSYMDKYPEFYFLDGWGTPLSISNECSSMQNKDSKPTHGGKRPGSGRKKGLPTENVRLVSALAIEFKQFSDYYKSCSDDERTEIGTALRDLLHDLKHKS
;
A
#
# COMPACT_ATOMS: atom_id res chain seq x y z
N MET A 1 -27.12 -7.31 -18.40
CA MET A 1 -25.82 -6.71 -18.74
C MET A 1 -24.82 -7.84 -18.91
N MET A 2 -24.33 -8.06 -20.13
CA MET A 2 -23.23 -9.02 -20.36
C MET A 2 -21.92 -8.38 -19.92
N SER A 3 -21.26 -8.98 -18.92
CA SER A 3 -19.89 -8.63 -18.55
C SER A 3 -18.97 -9.25 -19.59
N VAL A 4 -18.41 -8.43 -20.49
CA VAL A 4 -17.38 -8.89 -21.42
C VAL A 4 -16.10 -9.07 -20.60
N GLN A 5 -15.75 -10.31 -20.29
CA GLN A 5 -14.44 -10.65 -19.77
C GLN A 5 -13.43 -10.55 -20.91
N CYS A 6 -12.88 -9.36 -21.14
CA CYS A 6 -11.72 -9.19 -21.99
C CYS A 6 -10.49 -9.73 -21.27
N THR A 7 -10.20 -11.03 -21.39
CA THR A 7 -8.89 -11.58 -21.03
C THR A 7 -7.90 -11.18 -22.13
N ALA A 8 -7.21 -10.06 -21.93
CA ALA A 8 -6.11 -9.66 -22.80
C ALA A 8 -5.01 -10.74 -22.70
N ALA A 9 -4.87 -11.55 -23.74
CA ALA A 9 -3.78 -12.51 -23.85
C ALA A 9 -2.52 -11.75 -24.28
N MET A 10 -1.41 -11.92 -23.56
CA MET A 10 -0.11 -11.41 -24.01
C MET A 10 0.22 -12.02 -25.38
N GLY A 11 0.61 -11.16 -26.33
CA GLY A 11 1.13 -11.61 -27.62
C GLY A 11 2.36 -12.50 -27.42
N ASP A 12 2.55 -13.48 -28.30
CA ASP A 12 3.64 -14.46 -28.16
C ASP A 12 5.04 -13.80 -28.20
N ASP A 13 5.16 -12.65 -28.87
CA ASP A 13 6.37 -11.84 -28.87
C ASP A 13 6.72 -11.30 -27.48
N ILE A 14 5.72 -10.87 -26.71
CA ILE A 14 5.90 -10.35 -25.35
C ILE A 14 6.31 -11.47 -24.40
N LYS A 15 5.74 -12.67 -24.57
CA LYS A 15 6.11 -13.85 -23.77
C LYS A 15 7.58 -14.23 -24.01
N LYS A 16 8.04 -14.16 -25.25
CA LYS A 16 9.45 -14.40 -25.59
C LYS A 16 10.35 -13.35 -24.94
N LEU A 17 10.02 -12.07 -25.07
CA LEU A 17 10.77 -10.98 -24.43
C LEU A 17 10.81 -11.09 -22.91
N LEU A 18 9.71 -11.52 -22.28
CA LEU A 18 9.65 -11.78 -20.86
C LEU A 18 10.56 -12.95 -20.47
N SER A 19 10.58 -14.02 -21.26
CA SER A 19 11.47 -15.16 -21.03
C SER A 19 12.94 -14.75 -21.14
N ASP A 20 13.30 -13.97 -22.16
CA ASP A 20 14.66 -13.45 -22.36
C ASP A 20 15.10 -12.60 -21.15
N PHE A 21 14.22 -11.69 -20.71
CA PHE A 21 14.44 -10.89 -19.50
C PHE A 21 14.66 -11.76 -18.25
N GLN A 22 13.80 -12.75 -18.03
CA GLN A 22 13.87 -13.61 -16.85
C GLN A 22 15.17 -14.44 -16.81
N HIS A 23 15.69 -14.85 -17.97
CA HIS A 23 17.00 -15.49 -18.06
C HIS A 23 18.14 -14.50 -17.82
N GLU A 24 18.06 -13.29 -18.36
CA GLU A 24 19.09 -12.26 -18.24
C GLU A 24 19.23 -11.73 -16.81
N VAL A 25 18.10 -11.50 -16.13
CA VAL A 25 18.06 -11.11 -14.72
C VAL A 25 18.37 -12.29 -13.79
N GLY A 26 18.46 -13.50 -14.35
CA GLY A 26 18.95 -14.68 -13.65
C GLY A 26 17.93 -15.42 -12.79
N MET A 27 16.63 -15.32 -13.10
CA MET A 27 15.57 -16.04 -12.36
C MET A 27 15.66 -17.57 -12.48
N PHE A 28 16.25 -18.08 -13.55
CA PHE A 28 16.34 -19.52 -13.85
C PHE A 28 17.76 -20.07 -13.78
N ARG A 29 18.72 -19.29 -13.28
CA ARG A 29 20.10 -19.77 -13.08
C ARG A 29 20.23 -20.40 -11.70
N GLU A 30 20.66 -21.67 -11.65
CA GLU A 30 20.94 -22.33 -10.37
C GLU A 30 22.01 -21.55 -9.60
N GLY A 31 21.72 -21.22 -8.33
CA GLY A 31 22.64 -20.51 -7.45
C GLY A 31 22.79 -19.02 -7.72
N TYR A 32 21.95 -18.42 -8.57
CA TYR A 32 21.91 -16.97 -8.77
C TYR A 32 20.49 -16.47 -8.53
N SER A 33 20.34 -15.49 -7.65
CA SER A 33 19.06 -14.81 -7.44
C SER A 33 19.19 -13.35 -7.82
N TYR A 34 18.24 -12.83 -8.59
CA TYR A 34 18.20 -11.39 -8.91
C TYR A 34 18.15 -10.50 -7.65
N MET A 35 17.84 -11.08 -6.49
CA MET A 35 17.88 -10.43 -5.18
C MET A 35 19.29 -10.25 -4.61
N GLU A 36 20.29 -11.01 -5.09
CA GLU A 36 21.70 -10.92 -4.65
C GLU A 36 22.38 -9.68 -5.21
N HIS A 37 21.95 -9.21 -6.38
CA HIS A 37 22.47 -8.03 -7.06
C HIS A 37 21.35 -7.05 -7.46
N PRO A 38 20.64 -6.43 -6.49
CA PRO A 38 19.46 -5.63 -6.76
C PRO A 38 19.73 -4.43 -7.68
N GLU A 39 20.92 -3.84 -7.65
CA GLU A 39 21.32 -2.75 -8.56
C GLU A 39 21.38 -3.16 -10.02
N LEU A 40 21.97 -4.32 -10.29
CA LEU A 40 22.06 -4.86 -11.63
C LEU A 40 20.67 -5.24 -12.13
N SER A 41 19.87 -5.88 -11.28
CA SER A 41 18.49 -6.29 -11.57
C SER A 41 17.59 -5.10 -11.92
N VAL A 42 17.66 -3.99 -11.17
CA VAL A 42 16.93 -2.75 -11.48
C VAL A 42 17.37 -2.17 -12.81
N ARG A 43 18.67 -2.17 -13.11
CA ARG A 43 19.20 -1.62 -14.37
C ARG A 43 18.71 -2.41 -15.58
N ILE A 44 18.78 -3.74 -15.51
CA ILE A 44 18.28 -4.63 -16.56
C ILE A 44 16.77 -4.41 -16.73
N ALA A 45 16.01 -4.42 -15.63
CA ALA A 45 14.57 -4.20 -15.66
C ALA A 45 14.17 -2.86 -16.30
N ARG A 46 14.81 -1.76 -15.90
CA ARG A 46 14.56 -0.43 -16.50
C ARG A 46 14.91 -0.40 -17.98
N SER A 47 16.03 -1.00 -18.38
CA SER A 47 16.41 -1.07 -19.80
C SER A 47 15.36 -1.81 -20.65
N TYR A 48 14.74 -2.87 -20.11
CA TYR A 48 13.66 -3.58 -20.80
C TYR A 48 12.37 -2.76 -20.84
N MET A 49 12.04 -2.03 -19.77
CA MET A 49 10.86 -1.15 -19.72
C MET A 49 11.00 0.05 -20.68
N ASP A 50 12.19 0.66 -20.75
CA ASP A 50 12.48 1.76 -21.67
C ASP A 50 12.42 1.32 -23.14
N LYS A 51 12.88 0.09 -23.43
CA LYS A 51 12.88 -0.48 -24.78
C LYS A 51 11.52 -1.02 -25.21
N TYR A 52 10.74 -1.55 -24.26
CA TYR A 52 9.42 -2.13 -24.49
C TYR A 52 8.42 -1.55 -23.48
N PRO A 53 7.75 -0.43 -23.82
CA PRO A 53 6.88 0.27 -22.89
C PRO A 53 5.69 -0.55 -22.37
N GLU A 54 5.35 -1.65 -23.04
CA GLU A 54 4.32 -2.58 -22.56
C GLU A 54 4.63 -3.13 -21.17
N PHE A 55 5.91 -3.30 -20.83
CA PHE A 55 6.32 -3.74 -19.51
C PHE A 55 6.05 -2.72 -18.40
N TYR A 56 5.71 -1.46 -18.69
CA TYR A 56 5.19 -0.53 -17.65
C TYR A 56 3.78 -0.89 -17.18
N PHE A 57 3.02 -1.65 -17.98
CA PHE A 57 1.63 -1.99 -17.69
C PHE A 57 1.44 -3.47 -17.32
N LEU A 58 2.48 -4.29 -17.55
CA LEU A 58 2.49 -5.71 -17.19
C LEU A 58 3.06 -5.88 -15.79
N ASP A 59 2.15 -5.97 -14.81
CA ASP A 59 2.46 -6.36 -13.43
C ASP A 59 2.22 -7.87 -13.25
N GLY A 60 3.19 -8.57 -12.70
CA GLY A 60 3.17 -10.03 -12.58
C GLY A 60 4.50 -10.60 -12.12
N TRP A 61 4.51 -11.86 -11.69
CA TRP A 61 5.72 -12.51 -11.19
C TRP A 61 6.81 -12.55 -12.27
N GLY A 62 8.02 -12.09 -11.92
CA GLY A 62 9.17 -12.12 -12.81
C GLY A 62 9.07 -11.16 -14.00
N THR A 63 8.26 -10.10 -13.90
CA THR A 63 8.19 -9.05 -14.92
C THR A 63 9.23 -7.96 -14.66
N PRO A 64 9.65 -7.20 -15.68
CA PRO A 64 10.54 -6.06 -15.48
C PRO A 64 10.00 -5.06 -14.44
N LEU A 65 8.70 -4.75 -14.47
CA LEU A 65 8.08 -3.86 -13.51
C LEU A 65 8.12 -4.42 -12.08
N SER A 66 7.77 -5.69 -11.87
CA SER A 66 7.77 -6.29 -10.53
C SER A 66 9.18 -6.34 -9.95
N ILE A 67 10.17 -6.78 -10.73
CA ILE A 67 11.56 -6.89 -10.28
C ILE A 67 12.17 -5.51 -10.02
N SER A 68 11.91 -4.52 -10.90
CA SER A 68 12.36 -3.14 -10.69
C SER A 68 11.84 -2.59 -9.35
N ASN A 69 10.55 -2.80 -9.05
CA ASN A 69 9.94 -2.35 -7.80
C ASN A 69 10.48 -3.10 -6.59
N GLU A 70 10.59 -4.43 -6.67
CA GLU A 70 11.10 -5.27 -5.58
C GLU A 70 12.55 -4.93 -5.23
N CYS A 71 13.45 -4.87 -6.22
CA CYS A 71 14.85 -4.55 -6.00
C CYS A 71 15.07 -3.08 -5.62
N SER A 72 14.32 -2.12 -6.19
CA SER A 72 14.38 -0.72 -5.76
C SER A 72 13.93 -0.56 -4.30
N SER A 73 12.93 -1.33 -3.85
CA SER A 73 12.51 -1.32 -2.45
C SER A 73 13.60 -1.84 -1.51
N MET A 74 14.43 -2.80 -1.95
CA MET A 74 15.56 -3.33 -1.18
C MET A 74 16.71 -2.33 -1.04
N GLN A 75 17.00 -1.56 -2.08
CA GLN A 75 17.99 -0.46 -2.02
C GLN A 75 17.55 0.64 -1.06
N ASN A 76 16.24 0.88 -0.94
CA ASN A 76 15.68 1.88 -0.04
C ASN A 76 15.44 1.36 1.39
N LYS A 77 15.83 0.13 1.75
CA LYS A 77 15.64 -0.40 3.11
C LYS A 77 16.52 0.28 4.17
N ASP A 78 17.60 0.94 3.77
CA ASP A 78 18.39 1.81 4.67
C ASP A 78 17.75 3.19 4.90
N SER A 79 16.65 3.51 4.22
CA SER A 79 15.88 4.74 4.37
C SER A 79 14.38 4.43 4.44
N LYS A 80 13.92 4.09 5.64
CA LYS A 80 12.53 3.75 6.02
C LYS A 80 11.47 4.82 5.60
N PRO A 81 10.17 4.52 5.69
CA PRO A 81 9.29 4.09 4.58
C PRO A 81 8.19 5.11 4.27
N THR A 82 7.68 5.21 3.04
CA THR A 82 6.35 5.84 2.82
C THR A 82 5.60 5.35 1.57
N HIS A 83 4.43 4.76 1.84
CA HIS A 83 3.14 4.88 1.14
C HIS A 83 2.98 4.66 -0.37
N GLY A 84 2.09 3.70 -0.71
CA GLY A 84 1.05 3.97 -1.71
C GLY A 84 0.82 2.90 -2.78
N GLY A 85 0.26 1.74 -2.41
CA GLY A 85 -0.29 0.80 -3.38
C GLY A 85 -1.70 0.36 -3.00
N LYS A 86 -2.73 1.14 -3.38
CA LYS A 86 -4.13 0.72 -3.26
C LYS A 86 -4.39 -0.41 -4.26
N ARG A 87 -4.37 -1.66 -3.80
CA ARG A 87 -4.88 -2.81 -4.58
C ARG A 87 -6.41 -2.86 -4.48
N PRO A 88 -7.15 -3.12 -5.58
CA PRO A 88 -8.59 -3.33 -5.50
C PRO A 88 -8.84 -4.64 -4.73
N GLY A 89 -9.62 -4.55 -3.65
CA GLY A 89 -9.84 -5.65 -2.70
C GLY A 89 -9.13 -5.51 -1.35
N SER A 90 -8.19 -4.56 -1.21
CA SER A 90 -7.65 -4.19 0.12
C SER A 90 -8.54 -3.12 0.77
N GLY A 91 -9.79 -3.50 1.03
CA GLY A 91 -10.59 -2.76 1.99
C GLY A 91 -9.92 -2.89 3.34
N ARG A 92 -9.37 -1.79 3.87
CA ARG A 92 -9.09 -1.65 5.31
C ARG A 92 -10.30 -2.25 6.02
N LYS A 93 -10.10 -3.25 6.91
CA LYS A 93 -11.18 -3.78 7.78
C LYS A 93 -12.03 -2.57 8.17
N LYS A 94 -13.33 -2.57 7.83
CA LYS A 94 -14.22 -1.40 8.01
C LYS A 94 -13.97 -0.86 9.42
N GLY A 95 -13.14 0.18 9.51
CA GLY A 95 -12.91 0.86 10.77
C GLY A 95 -14.23 1.50 11.15
N LEU A 96 -14.38 1.85 12.42
CA LEU A 96 -15.46 2.74 12.83
C LEU A 96 -15.51 3.92 11.83
N PRO A 97 -16.68 4.27 11.29
CA PRO A 97 -16.81 5.42 10.41
C PRO A 97 -16.21 6.64 11.14
N THR A 98 -15.27 7.30 10.46
CA THR A 98 -14.54 8.45 11.02
C THR A 98 -14.94 9.69 10.24
N GLU A 99 -15.30 10.75 10.96
CA GLU A 99 -15.57 12.07 10.40
C GLU A 99 -14.39 12.99 10.68
N ASN A 100 -14.06 13.86 9.71
CA ASN A 100 -12.99 14.83 9.86
C ASN A 100 -13.51 16.09 10.55
N VAL A 101 -13.23 16.23 11.84
CA VAL A 101 -13.51 17.45 12.61
C VAL A 101 -12.24 18.29 12.72
N ARG A 102 -12.32 19.59 12.37
CA ARG A 102 -11.22 20.53 12.58
C ARG A 102 -11.19 20.96 14.04
N LEU A 103 -10.08 20.70 14.71
CA LEU A 103 -9.83 21.12 16.09
C LEU A 103 -8.85 22.30 16.12
N VAL A 104 -8.98 23.16 17.13
CA VAL A 104 -7.97 24.18 17.44
C VAL A 104 -6.71 23.48 17.94
N SER A 105 -5.53 23.97 17.55
CA SER A 105 -4.24 23.33 17.87
C SER A 105 -4.04 23.04 19.36
N ALA A 106 -4.53 23.92 20.23
CA ALA A 106 -4.45 23.78 21.68
C ALA A 106 -5.22 22.57 22.24
N LEU A 107 -6.12 21.95 21.47
CA LEU A 107 -6.88 20.77 21.88
C LEU A 107 -6.40 19.48 21.17
N ALA A 108 -5.46 19.61 20.23
CA ALA A 108 -5.13 18.51 19.32
C ALA A 108 -4.43 17.35 20.04
N ILE A 109 -3.61 17.63 21.07
CA ILE A 109 -2.84 16.62 21.79
C ILE A 109 -3.77 15.77 22.65
N GLU A 110 -4.65 16.43 23.40
CA GLU A 110 -5.60 15.83 24.33
C GLU A 110 -6.61 14.97 23.58
N PHE A 111 -7.16 15.48 22.48
CA PHE A 111 -8.11 14.70 21.66
C PHE A 111 -7.45 13.55 20.91
N LYS A 112 -6.15 13.65 20.59
CA LYS A 112 -5.39 12.51 20.04
C LYS A 112 -5.24 11.41 21.09
N GLN A 113 -4.81 11.76 22.30
CA GLN A 113 -4.69 10.80 23.40
C GLN A 113 -6.04 10.14 23.72
N PHE A 114 -7.11 10.94 23.77
CA PHE A 114 -8.47 10.45 23.97
C PHE A 114 -8.91 9.49 22.84
N SER A 115 -8.62 9.83 21.58
CA SER A 115 -8.92 8.98 20.43
C SER A 115 -8.19 7.64 20.49
N ASP A 116 -6.94 7.63 20.92
CA ASP A 116 -6.14 6.41 21.04
C ASP A 116 -6.65 5.53 22.19
N TYR A 117 -7.04 6.13 23.32
CA TYR A 117 -7.70 5.42 24.42
C TYR A 117 -9.05 4.79 23.98
N TYR A 118 -9.90 5.57 23.31
CA TYR A 118 -11.21 5.10 22.82
C TYR A 118 -11.10 3.87 21.89
N LYS A 119 -10.04 3.80 21.08
CA LYS A 119 -9.78 2.64 20.20
C LYS A 119 -9.44 1.37 20.98
N SER A 120 -8.78 1.49 22.13
CA SER A 120 -8.42 0.34 22.98
C SER A 120 -9.55 -0.16 23.88
N CYS A 121 -10.59 0.65 24.10
CA CYS A 121 -11.74 0.28 24.94
C CYS A 121 -12.65 -0.76 24.28
N SER A 122 -13.34 -1.52 25.15
CA SER A 122 -14.49 -2.36 24.83
C SER A 122 -15.72 -1.52 24.45
N ASP A 123 -16.76 -2.16 23.90
CA ASP A 123 -17.97 -1.47 23.47
C ASP A 123 -18.78 -0.88 24.64
N ASP A 124 -18.75 -1.54 25.80
CA ASP A 124 -19.37 -1.03 27.03
C ASP A 124 -18.66 0.23 27.53
N GLU A 125 -17.34 0.19 27.65
CA GLU A 125 -16.51 1.35 28.03
C GLU A 125 -16.68 2.51 27.05
N ARG A 126 -16.76 2.25 25.75
CA ARG A 126 -17.04 3.29 24.74
C ARG A 126 -18.41 3.95 24.94
N THR A 127 -19.40 3.18 25.38
CA THR A 127 -20.76 3.67 25.66
C THR A 127 -20.78 4.55 26.91
N GLU A 128 -20.05 4.15 27.95
CA GLU A 128 -19.85 4.93 29.17
C GLU A 128 -19.15 6.26 28.88
N ILE A 129 -18.03 6.20 28.13
CA ILE A 129 -17.28 7.39 27.69
C ILE A 129 -18.19 8.35 26.93
N GLY A 130 -19.00 7.83 26.00
CA GLY A 130 -19.93 8.63 25.22
C GLY A 130 -20.99 9.32 26.08
N THR A 131 -21.45 8.66 27.15
CA THR A 131 -22.45 9.22 28.08
C THR A 131 -21.82 10.29 28.96
N ALA A 132 -20.68 10.00 29.58
CA ALA A 132 -19.96 10.96 30.42
C ALA A 132 -19.57 12.24 29.66
N LEU A 133 -19.14 12.12 28.40
CA LEU A 133 -18.80 13.28 27.57
C LEU A 133 -20.04 14.14 27.26
N ARG A 134 -21.19 13.52 26.99
CA ARG A 134 -22.46 14.24 26.74
C ARG A 134 -22.92 14.98 27.99
N ASP A 135 -22.87 14.34 29.15
CA ASP A 135 -23.28 14.94 30.42
C ASP A 135 -22.39 16.14 30.77
N LEU A 136 -21.06 15.99 30.61
CA LEU A 136 -20.12 17.09 30.82
C LEU A 136 -20.41 18.27 29.90
N LEU A 137 -20.63 18.02 28.60
CA LEU A 137 -20.93 19.09 27.63
C LEU A 137 -22.27 19.76 27.92
N HIS A 138 -23.27 19.00 28.35
CA HIS A 138 -24.56 19.54 28.77
C HIS A 138 -24.39 20.46 29.99
N ASP A 139 -23.69 19.99 31.02
CA ASP A 139 -23.43 20.78 32.23
C ASP A 139 -22.66 22.07 31.94
N LEU A 140 -21.64 22.03 31.08
CA LEU A 140 -20.88 23.21 30.69
C LEU A 140 -21.73 24.21 29.90
N LYS A 141 -22.64 23.71 29.05
CA LYS A 141 -23.55 24.56 28.27
C LYS A 141 -24.60 25.26 29.14
N HIS A 142 -25.02 24.62 30.23
CA HIS A 142 -26.03 25.15 31.15
C HIS A 142 -25.46 25.89 32.37
N LYS A 143 -24.15 25.85 32.57
CA LYS A 143 -23.43 26.67 33.57
C LYS A 143 -22.92 28.01 33.04
N SER A 144 -22.93 28.20 31.72
CA SER A 144 -22.64 29.49 31.06
C SER A 144 -23.89 30.33 30.86
#